data_AF-A0A1C5ABV8-F1
#
_entry.id   AF-A0A1C5ABV8-F1
#
_cell.length_a   1.000
_cell.length_b   1.000
_cell.length_c   1.000
_cell.angle_alpha   90.00
_cell.angle_beta   90.00
_cell.angle_gamma   90.00
#
_symmetry.space_group_name_H-M   'P 1'
#
loop_
_entity.id
_entity.type
_entity.pdbx_description
1 polymer ?
#
loop_
_entity_poly.entity_id
_entity_poly.type
_entity_poly.pdbx_seq_one_letter_code
_entity_poly.pdbx_strand_id
1 'polypeptide(L)'
;MAEINHFEYGWITPGLSYALSVLGSILGLVCAGRIRTARTSGQRAWWGLLSAWALGGTAIWAMHFMAMLGFAVEDTRIRYDVPLTAASTAIAVVAVGIGLAIVGTGRLNPVRLIAGGIFTGAGVASMHYTGMAAMRLNGSLSYDTLRVVLSVVIAVVASTVALWLAMTVRRGLAIFASALVMGIAVNGMHFTGMSALSVHRHERAGEVTGAGVSTLLVPIVLAVLFGVVGLLYALLAAPTDDDRAAAAYLDGRRLAEPAPSTPTAAPDPVGLRARSTLGQPGTPFPSRRDTPPR
;
A
#
# COMPACT_ATOMS: atom_id res chain seq x y z
N MET A 1 5.76 -40.19 10.76
CA MET A 1 5.66 -38.89 10.07
C MET A 1 4.19 -38.66 9.78
N ALA A 2 3.66 -37.48 10.08
CA ALA A 2 2.29 -37.12 9.72
C ALA A 2 2.19 -36.91 8.21
N GLU A 3 1.16 -37.44 7.54
CA GLU A 3 0.86 -37.04 6.16
C GLU A 3 0.46 -35.55 6.14
N ILE A 4 1.11 -34.81 5.26
CA ILE A 4 0.92 -33.38 5.07
C ILE A 4 0.00 -33.20 3.87
N ASN A 5 -1.25 -32.84 4.11
CA ASN A 5 -2.20 -32.52 3.05
C ASN A 5 -2.12 -31.03 2.75
N HIS A 6 -1.39 -30.68 1.68
CA HIS A 6 -1.37 -29.32 1.12
C HIS A 6 -2.70 -28.91 0.45
N PHE A 7 -3.68 -29.82 0.42
CA PHE A 7 -4.91 -29.73 -0.36
C PHE A 7 -6.15 -30.17 0.44
N GLU A 8 -6.23 -29.87 1.73
CA GLU A 8 -7.41 -30.28 2.54
C GLU A 8 -8.73 -29.76 1.94
N TYR A 9 -8.69 -28.60 1.26
CA TYR A 9 -9.81 -28.03 0.50
C TYR A 9 -9.64 -28.13 -1.05
N GLY A 10 -8.76 -29.02 -1.52
CA GLY A 10 -8.41 -29.16 -2.94
C GLY A 10 -7.57 -27.99 -3.48
N TRP A 11 -7.62 -27.77 -4.80
CA TRP A 11 -6.86 -26.72 -5.50
C TRP A 11 -7.35 -25.28 -5.23
N ILE A 12 -8.43 -25.13 -4.47
CA ILE A 12 -9.08 -23.83 -4.23
C ILE A 12 -8.17 -22.89 -3.45
N THR A 13 -7.52 -23.38 -2.39
CA THR A 13 -6.66 -22.56 -1.53
C THR A 13 -5.39 -22.10 -2.23
N PRO A 14 -4.58 -22.95 -2.90
CA PRO A 14 -3.48 -22.48 -3.74
C PRO A 14 -3.92 -21.53 -4.86
N GLY A 15 -5.06 -21.80 -5.51
CA GLY A 15 -5.61 -20.94 -6.56
C GLY A 15 -5.98 -19.55 -6.04
N LEU A 16 -6.61 -19.47 -4.88
CA LEU A 16 -6.99 -18.20 -4.24
C LEU A 16 -5.77 -17.43 -3.76
N SER A 17 -4.78 -18.11 -3.18
CA SER A 17 -3.49 -17.53 -2.80
C SER A 17 -2.77 -16.94 -4.01
N TYR A 18 -2.70 -17.68 -5.12
CA TYR A 18 -2.15 -17.18 -6.37
C TYR A 18 -2.92 -15.94 -6.87
N ALA A 19 -4.25 -15.98 -6.88
CA ALA A 19 -5.08 -14.85 -7.30
C ALA A 19 -4.83 -13.60 -6.44
N LEU A 20 -4.71 -13.74 -5.11
CA LEU A 20 -4.37 -12.64 -4.21
C LEU A 20 -2.99 -12.06 -4.50
N SER A 21 -2.02 -12.94 -4.79
CA SER A 21 -0.67 -12.52 -5.17
C SER A 21 -0.66 -11.70 -6.46
N VAL A 22 -1.39 -12.17 -7.47
CA VAL A 22 -1.54 -11.46 -8.75
C VAL A 22 -2.26 -10.13 -8.54
N LEU A 23 -3.39 -10.11 -7.82
CA LEU A 23 -4.16 -8.89 -7.56
C LEU A 23 -3.33 -7.83 -6.82
N GLY A 24 -2.66 -8.22 -5.73
CA GLY A 24 -1.78 -7.33 -4.99
C GLY A 24 -0.60 -6.84 -5.84
N SER A 25 -0.06 -7.69 -6.71
CA SER A 25 1.01 -7.32 -7.65
C SER A 25 0.54 -6.31 -8.70
N ILE A 26 -0.66 -6.48 -9.27
CA ILE A 26 -1.24 -5.51 -10.20
C ILE A 26 -1.39 -4.15 -9.51
N LEU A 27 -2.08 -4.10 -8.38
CA LEU A 27 -2.31 -2.87 -7.63
C LEU A 27 -0.98 -2.22 -7.21
N GLY A 28 -0.03 -3.03 -6.73
CA GLY A 28 1.29 -2.59 -6.33
C GLY A 28 2.10 -1.96 -7.45
N LEU A 29 2.13 -2.58 -8.63
CA LEU A 29 2.80 -2.06 -9.82
C LEU A 29 2.15 -0.78 -10.35
N VAL A 30 0.81 -0.69 -10.33
CA VAL A 30 0.10 0.54 -10.71
C VAL A 30 0.43 1.68 -9.74
N CYS A 31 0.39 1.43 -8.42
CA CYS A 31 0.79 2.40 -7.41
C CYS A 31 2.26 2.80 -7.55
N ALA A 32 3.18 1.85 -7.81
CA ALA A 32 4.59 2.13 -8.05
C ALA A 32 4.81 3.00 -9.30
N GLY A 33 4.00 2.79 -10.35
CA GLY A 33 3.95 3.67 -11.51
C GLY A 33 3.63 5.12 -11.15
N ARG A 34 2.68 5.35 -10.24
CA ARG A 34 2.29 6.68 -9.75
C ARG A 34 3.36 7.36 -8.91
N ILE A 35 4.23 6.60 -8.21
CA ILE A 35 5.38 7.18 -7.48
C ILE A 35 6.28 7.98 -8.43
N ARG A 36 6.50 7.47 -9.65
CA ARG A 36 7.40 8.11 -10.64
C ARG A 36 6.81 9.36 -11.27
N THR A 37 5.49 9.45 -11.39
CA THR A 37 4.79 10.61 -11.97
C THR A 37 4.42 11.66 -10.92
N ALA A 38 4.55 11.34 -9.64
CA ALA A 38 4.28 12.26 -8.54
C ALA A 38 5.23 13.46 -8.53
N ARG A 39 4.63 14.66 -8.43
CA ARG A 39 5.33 15.95 -8.48
C ARG A 39 5.85 16.41 -7.11
N THR A 40 5.17 16.02 -6.03
CA THR A 40 5.53 16.39 -4.67
C THR A 40 6.04 15.20 -3.86
N SER A 41 6.89 15.46 -2.87
CA SER A 41 7.39 14.43 -1.96
C SER A 41 6.26 13.74 -1.19
N GLY A 42 5.21 14.48 -0.82
CA GLY A 42 4.03 13.93 -0.15
C GLY A 42 3.26 12.93 -1.03
N GLN A 43 3.05 13.25 -2.31
CA GLN A 43 2.42 12.32 -3.26
C GLN A 43 3.27 11.07 -3.47
N ARG A 44 4.60 11.22 -3.56
CA ARG A 44 5.52 10.08 -3.69
C ARG A 44 5.43 9.15 -2.49
N ALA A 45 5.44 9.72 -1.28
CA ALA A 45 5.30 8.96 -0.04
C ALA A 45 3.94 8.25 0.01
N TRP A 46 2.85 8.93 -0.33
CA TRP A 46 1.51 8.35 -0.37
C TRP A 46 1.40 7.15 -1.32
N TRP A 47 1.84 7.31 -2.58
CA TRP A 47 1.84 6.21 -3.54
C TRP A 47 2.80 5.08 -3.15
N GLY A 48 3.90 5.42 -2.48
CA GLY A 48 4.84 4.46 -1.90
C GLY A 48 4.21 3.60 -0.82
N LEU A 49 3.47 4.21 0.10
CA LEU A 49 2.74 3.50 1.16
C LEU A 49 1.66 2.58 0.58
N LEU A 50 0.89 3.06 -0.40
CA LEU A 50 -0.12 2.23 -1.08
C LEU A 50 0.51 1.07 -1.84
N SER A 51 1.62 1.30 -2.54
CA SER A 51 2.36 0.24 -3.24
C SER A 51 2.94 -0.79 -2.26
N ALA A 52 3.49 -0.34 -1.13
CA ALA A 52 4.00 -1.20 -0.07
C ALA A 52 2.90 -2.05 0.57
N TRP A 53 1.72 -1.49 0.81
CA TRP A 53 0.57 -2.24 1.30
C TRP A 53 0.06 -3.26 0.27
N ALA A 54 -0.07 -2.86 -0.99
CA ALA A 54 -0.53 -3.74 -2.06
C ALA A 54 0.42 -4.93 -2.30
N LEU A 55 1.73 -4.68 -2.34
CA LEU A 55 2.73 -5.73 -2.52
C LEU A 55 2.96 -6.52 -1.23
N GLY A 56 3.33 -5.85 -0.14
CA GLY A 56 3.65 -6.51 1.13
C GLY A 56 2.45 -7.14 1.81
N GLY A 57 1.38 -6.36 1.99
CA GLY A 57 0.16 -6.79 2.69
C GLY A 57 -0.69 -7.74 1.87
N THR A 58 -1.04 -7.36 0.64
CA THR A 58 -1.93 -8.19 -0.19
C THR A 58 -1.16 -9.28 -0.96
N ALA A 59 -0.14 -8.91 -1.74
CA ALA A 59 0.46 -9.87 -2.67
C ALA A 59 1.30 -10.96 -1.99
N ILE A 60 1.93 -10.62 -0.86
CA ILE A 60 2.87 -11.49 -0.15
C ILE A 60 2.23 -12.03 1.13
N TRP A 61 1.83 -11.18 2.08
CA TRP A 61 1.30 -11.63 3.36
C TRP A 61 -0.06 -12.31 3.26
N ALA A 62 -1.05 -11.71 2.60
CA ALA A 62 -2.37 -12.32 2.47
C ALA A 62 -2.33 -13.62 1.66
N MET A 63 -1.51 -13.67 0.60
CA MET A 63 -1.22 -14.91 -0.12
C MET A 63 -0.67 -15.98 0.81
N HIS A 64 0.39 -15.65 1.57
CA HIS A 64 1.04 -16.57 2.49
C HIS A 64 0.06 -17.12 3.53
N PHE A 65 -0.73 -16.26 4.16
CA PHE A 65 -1.70 -16.65 5.17
C PHE A 65 -2.81 -17.53 4.57
N MET A 66 -3.35 -17.17 3.39
CA MET A 66 -4.36 -17.97 2.73
C MET A 66 -3.85 -19.35 2.31
N ALA A 67 -2.59 -19.46 1.88
CA ALA A 67 -1.97 -20.73 1.58
C ALA A 67 -1.79 -21.58 2.85
N MET A 68 -1.42 -20.95 3.97
CA MET A 68 -1.34 -21.61 5.28
C MET A 68 -2.70 -22.06 5.83
N LEU A 69 -3.78 -21.33 5.56
CA LEU A 69 -5.13 -21.79 5.94
C LEU A 69 -5.57 -23.04 5.17
N GLY A 70 -5.06 -23.21 3.94
CA GLY A 70 -5.29 -24.43 3.16
C GLY A 70 -4.41 -25.60 3.58
N PHE A 71 -3.41 -25.35 4.41
CA PHE A 71 -2.56 -26.37 4.99
C PHE A 71 -3.24 -26.97 6.20
N ALA A 72 -3.44 -28.28 6.18
CA ALA A 72 -3.90 -28.99 7.34
C ALA A 72 -3.13 -30.27 7.57
N VAL A 73 -3.05 -30.60 8.85
CA VAL A 73 -2.45 -31.83 9.34
C VAL A 73 -3.62 -32.65 9.88
N GLU A 74 -3.82 -33.84 9.30
CA GLU A 74 -4.88 -34.74 9.74
C GLU A 74 -4.91 -34.88 11.27
N ASP A 75 -6.12 -34.83 11.83
CA ASP A 75 -6.40 -34.94 13.26
C ASP A 75 -5.74 -33.89 14.18
N THR A 76 -5.26 -32.76 13.64
CA THR A 76 -4.67 -31.69 14.45
C THR A 76 -5.34 -30.35 14.23
N ARG A 77 -5.81 -29.73 15.33
CA ARG A 77 -6.34 -28.35 15.29
C ARG A 77 -5.18 -27.37 15.24
N ILE A 78 -5.02 -26.67 14.11
CA ILE A 78 -4.06 -25.56 13.97
C ILE A 78 -4.68 -24.29 14.57
N ARG A 79 -3.96 -23.69 15.50
CA ARG A 79 -4.27 -22.38 16.08
C ARG A 79 -3.20 -21.38 15.66
N TYR A 80 -3.51 -20.10 15.81
CA TYR A 80 -2.62 -19.02 15.41
C TYR A 80 -2.43 -18.00 16.52
N ASP A 81 -1.18 -17.58 16.67
CA ASP A 81 -0.77 -16.48 17.54
C ASP A 81 -1.05 -15.14 16.83
N VAL A 82 -2.05 -14.40 17.31
CA VAL A 82 -2.53 -13.17 16.67
C VAL A 82 -1.46 -12.07 16.64
N PRO A 83 -0.73 -11.78 17.75
CA PRO A 83 0.40 -10.86 17.72
C PRO A 83 1.47 -11.18 16.67
N LEU A 84 1.91 -12.45 16.58
CA LEU A 84 2.91 -12.84 15.58
C LEU A 84 2.36 -12.74 14.14
N THR A 85 1.09 -13.07 13.95
CA THR A 85 0.42 -12.92 12.66
C THR A 85 0.40 -11.44 12.24
N ALA A 86 0.05 -10.52 13.13
CA ALA A 86 0.08 -9.09 12.86
C ALA A 86 1.50 -8.56 12.63
N ALA A 87 2.47 -9.02 13.42
CA ALA A 87 3.89 -8.68 13.25
C ALA A 87 4.41 -9.11 11.88
N SER A 88 4.02 -10.30 11.39
CA SER A 88 4.41 -10.77 10.07
C SER A 88 3.93 -9.82 8.95
N THR A 89 2.68 -9.33 9.01
CA THR A 89 2.17 -8.34 8.04
C THR A 89 2.99 -7.06 8.07
N ALA A 90 3.29 -6.55 9.27
CA ALA A 90 4.08 -5.34 9.45
C ALA A 90 5.49 -5.49 8.85
N ILE A 91 6.15 -6.63 9.08
CA ILE A 91 7.46 -6.94 8.51
C ILE A 91 7.40 -6.89 6.98
N ALA A 92 6.41 -7.52 6.35
CA ALA A 92 6.29 -7.50 4.89
C ALA A 92 6.06 -6.09 4.33
N VAL A 93 5.11 -5.34 4.90
CA VAL A 93 4.79 -3.98 4.42
C VAL A 93 5.99 -3.04 4.58
N VAL A 94 6.66 -3.08 5.73
CA VAL A 94 7.85 -2.24 5.99
C VAL A 94 9.02 -2.64 5.08
N ALA A 95 9.30 -3.94 4.94
CA ALA A 95 10.40 -4.41 4.10
C ALA A 95 10.23 -4.04 2.62
N VAL A 96 9.01 -4.18 2.09
CA VAL A 96 8.70 -3.77 0.72
C VAL A 96 8.72 -2.25 0.58
N GLY A 97 8.18 -1.51 1.55
CA GLY A 97 8.20 -0.04 1.54
C GLY A 97 9.62 0.53 1.52
N ILE A 98 10.52 -0.02 2.34
CA ILE A 98 11.94 0.37 2.34
C ILE A 98 12.60 -0.01 1.00
N GLY A 99 12.34 -1.21 0.47
CA GLY A 99 12.86 -1.61 -0.86
C GLY A 99 12.42 -0.66 -1.97
N LEU A 100 11.14 -0.29 -2.00
CA LEU A 100 10.60 0.68 -2.94
C LEU A 100 11.23 2.06 -2.74
N ALA A 101 11.50 2.50 -1.51
CA ALA A 101 12.17 3.77 -1.25
C ALA A 101 13.64 3.76 -1.71
N ILE A 102 14.36 2.65 -1.50
CA ILE A 102 15.75 2.47 -1.95
C ILE A 102 15.85 2.61 -3.47
N VAL A 103 14.95 1.95 -4.21
CA VAL A 103 14.99 1.95 -5.68
C VAL A 103 14.28 3.17 -6.28
N GLY A 104 13.27 3.71 -5.61
CA GLY A 104 12.46 4.84 -6.06
C GLY A 104 13.10 6.22 -5.85
N THR A 105 14.15 6.32 -5.03
CA THR A 105 14.92 7.56 -4.88
C THR A 105 15.92 7.69 -6.03
N GLY A 106 15.72 8.67 -6.93
CA GLY A 106 16.69 8.99 -7.99
C GLY A 106 16.64 8.09 -9.23
N ARG A 107 17.79 7.94 -9.91
CA ARG A 107 17.92 7.11 -11.12
C ARG A 107 18.06 5.64 -10.76
N LEU A 108 17.46 4.76 -11.57
CA LEU A 108 17.58 3.31 -11.42
C LEU A 108 19.07 2.92 -11.54
N ASN A 109 19.61 2.34 -10.48
CA ASN A 109 21.00 1.90 -10.39
C ASN A 109 21.02 0.41 -10.01
N PRO A 110 21.76 -0.46 -10.73
CA PRO A 110 21.90 -1.88 -10.39
C PRO A 110 22.28 -2.13 -8.92
N VAL A 111 23.14 -1.31 -8.33
CA VAL A 111 23.56 -1.45 -6.92
C VAL A 111 22.38 -1.23 -5.98
N ARG A 112 21.55 -0.20 -6.22
CA ARG A 112 20.36 0.09 -5.42
C ARG A 112 19.31 -1.01 -5.58
N LEU A 113 19.18 -1.54 -6.79
CA LEU A 113 18.26 -2.63 -7.08
C LEU A 113 18.67 -3.91 -6.34
N ILE A 114 19.94 -4.28 -6.36
CA ILE A 114 20.47 -5.44 -5.63
C ILE A 114 20.32 -5.23 -4.12
N ALA A 115 20.72 -4.06 -3.60
CA ALA A 115 20.59 -3.76 -2.17
C ALA A 115 19.12 -3.79 -1.70
N GLY A 116 18.22 -3.18 -2.47
CA GLY A 116 16.77 -3.22 -2.21
C GLY A 116 16.22 -4.65 -2.31
N GLY A 117 16.66 -5.42 -3.30
CA GLY A 117 16.27 -6.82 -3.49
C GLY A 117 16.70 -7.75 -2.36
N ILE A 118 17.94 -7.60 -1.87
CA ILE A 118 18.45 -8.33 -0.70
C ILE A 118 17.64 -7.95 0.54
N PHE A 119 17.44 -6.66 0.79
CA PHE A 119 16.71 -6.18 1.96
C PHE A 119 15.25 -6.64 1.95
N THR A 120 14.54 -6.43 0.84
CA THR A 120 13.15 -6.85 0.71
C THR A 120 13.04 -8.37 0.72
N GLY A 121 13.94 -9.10 0.08
CA GLY A 121 13.97 -10.57 0.10
C GLY A 121 14.16 -11.12 1.50
N ALA A 122 15.09 -10.56 2.27
CA ALA A 122 15.31 -10.93 3.67
C ALA A 122 14.08 -10.61 4.54
N GLY A 123 13.39 -9.49 4.29
CA GLY A 123 12.14 -9.14 4.95
C GLY A 123 10.99 -10.07 4.59
N VAL A 124 10.88 -10.49 3.32
CA VAL A 124 9.87 -11.45 2.85
C VAL A 124 10.11 -12.83 3.47
N ALA A 125 11.36 -13.30 3.51
CA ALA A 125 11.71 -14.53 4.21
C ALA A 125 11.42 -14.43 5.72
N SER A 126 11.79 -13.31 6.35
CA SER A 126 11.48 -13.05 7.76
C SER A 126 9.98 -13.08 8.03
N MET A 127 9.17 -12.45 7.17
CA MET A 127 7.71 -12.51 7.27
C MET A 127 7.21 -13.94 7.14
N HIS A 128 7.67 -14.70 6.15
CA HIS A 128 7.26 -16.08 5.93
C HIS A 128 7.52 -16.94 7.17
N TYR A 129 8.74 -16.91 7.71
CA TYR A 129 9.09 -17.70 8.88
C TYR A 129 8.46 -17.18 10.19
N THR A 130 8.19 -15.88 10.30
CA THR A 130 7.38 -15.32 11.41
C THR A 130 5.93 -15.81 11.34
N GLY A 131 5.35 -15.88 10.13
CA GLY A 131 4.01 -16.44 9.91
C GLY A 131 3.96 -17.92 10.27
N MET A 132 4.96 -18.69 9.85
CA MET A 132 5.10 -20.10 10.26
C MET A 132 5.25 -20.27 11.77
N ALA A 133 6.03 -19.40 12.43
CA ALA A 133 6.18 -19.41 13.88
C ALA A 133 4.90 -19.02 14.63
N ALA A 134 3.96 -18.33 13.97
CA ALA A 134 2.64 -18.04 14.53
C ALA A 134 1.72 -19.27 14.57
N MET A 135 2.01 -20.32 13.77
CA MET A 135 1.26 -21.56 13.84
C MET A 135 1.51 -22.28 15.17
N ARG A 136 0.43 -22.63 15.86
CA ARG A 136 0.43 -23.44 17.08
C ARG A 136 -0.31 -24.74 16.79
N LEU A 137 0.39 -25.86 16.97
CA LEU A 137 -0.16 -27.21 16.81
C LEU A 137 0.44 -28.15 17.87
N ASN A 138 -0.22 -29.28 18.12
CA ASN A 138 0.23 -30.29 19.10
C ASN A 138 1.40 -31.14 18.54
N GLY A 139 2.55 -30.52 18.35
CA GLY A 139 3.73 -31.14 17.76
C GLY A 139 4.88 -30.16 17.59
N SER A 140 6.07 -30.67 17.28
CA SER A 140 7.23 -29.85 16.94
C SER A 140 7.39 -29.73 15.43
N LEU A 141 7.73 -28.51 15.00
CA LEU A 141 8.07 -28.19 13.62
C LEU A 141 9.59 -28.23 13.47
N SER A 142 10.10 -29.10 12.59
CA SER A 142 11.50 -29.13 12.20
C SER A 142 11.66 -28.67 10.75
N TYR A 143 12.77 -28.01 10.45
CA TYR A 143 13.06 -27.47 9.13
C TYR A 143 14.31 -28.08 8.53
N ASP A 144 14.24 -28.46 7.26
CA ASP A 144 15.42 -28.77 6.47
C ASP A 144 16.17 -27.48 6.11
N THR A 145 17.41 -27.33 6.58
CA THR A 145 18.20 -26.11 6.40
C THR A 145 18.45 -25.78 4.92
N LEU A 146 18.63 -26.79 4.06
CA LEU A 146 18.92 -26.58 2.65
C LEU A 146 17.70 -25.99 1.93
N ARG A 147 16.50 -26.52 2.19
CA ARG A 147 15.25 -26.01 1.63
C ARG A 147 14.89 -24.61 2.16
N VAL A 148 15.25 -24.31 3.42
CA VAL A 148 15.13 -22.95 3.97
C VAL A 148 16.05 -21.98 3.23
N VAL A 149 17.33 -22.33 3.04
CA VAL A 149 18.26 -21.47 2.29
C VAL A 149 17.77 -21.26 0.85
N LEU A 150 17.24 -22.31 0.22
CA LEU A 150 16.69 -22.22 -1.14
C LEU A 150 15.49 -21.25 -1.20
N SER A 151 14.56 -21.33 -0.25
CA SER A 151 13.42 -20.41 -0.21
C SER A 151 13.87 -18.95 -0.04
N VAL A 152 14.90 -18.70 0.79
CA VAL A 152 15.48 -17.36 1.01
C VAL A 152 16.12 -16.84 -0.28
N VAL A 153 16.86 -17.67 -1.01
CA VAL A 153 17.44 -17.30 -2.31
C VAL A 153 16.34 -16.93 -3.31
N ILE A 154 15.27 -17.75 -3.39
CA ILE A 154 14.11 -17.44 -4.23
C ILE A 154 13.47 -16.10 -3.80
N ALA A 155 13.33 -15.85 -2.49
CA ALA A 155 12.77 -14.60 -1.97
C ALA A 155 13.58 -13.37 -2.42
N VAL A 156 14.91 -13.43 -2.37
CA VAL A 156 15.81 -12.36 -2.82
C VAL A 156 15.71 -12.14 -4.32
N VAL A 157 15.74 -13.21 -5.12
CA VAL A 157 15.62 -13.11 -6.58
C VAL A 157 14.25 -12.54 -6.96
N ALA A 158 13.17 -13.09 -6.40
CA ALA A 158 11.81 -12.63 -6.65
C ALA A 158 11.61 -11.16 -6.26
N SER A 159 12.14 -10.75 -5.10
CA SER A 159 12.07 -9.36 -4.63
C SER A 159 12.86 -8.41 -5.54
N THR A 160 14.04 -8.82 -5.98
CA THR A 160 14.86 -8.03 -6.93
C THR A 160 14.11 -7.82 -8.25
N VAL A 161 13.53 -8.90 -8.81
CA VAL A 161 12.74 -8.84 -10.03
C VAL A 161 11.48 -7.98 -9.84
N ALA A 162 10.77 -8.13 -8.72
CA ALA A 162 9.59 -7.33 -8.41
C ALA A 162 9.90 -5.83 -8.34
N LEU A 163 10.98 -5.43 -7.64
CA LEU A 163 11.42 -4.04 -7.57
C LEU A 163 11.84 -3.50 -8.94
N TRP A 164 12.50 -4.33 -9.75
CA TRP A 164 12.87 -3.96 -11.12
C TRP A 164 11.64 -3.72 -12.00
N LEU A 165 10.64 -4.61 -11.93
CA LEU A 165 9.39 -4.50 -12.67
C LEU A 165 8.60 -3.26 -12.23
N ALA A 166 8.51 -3.00 -10.92
CA ALA A 166 7.87 -1.80 -10.36
C ALA A 166 8.45 -0.50 -10.92
N MET A 167 9.74 -0.49 -11.27
CA MET A 167 10.42 0.70 -11.79
C MET A 167 10.47 0.77 -13.31
N THR A 168 10.28 -0.34 -14.02
CA THR A 168 10.47 -0.42 -15.48
C THR A 168 9.14 -0.45 -16.23
N VAL A 169 8.16 -1.20 -15.71
CA VAL A 169 6.90 -1.49 -16.40
C VAL A 169 5.97 -0.26 -16.38
N ARG A 170 5.25 -0.04 -17.49
CA ARG A 170 4.34 1.12 -17.67
C ARG A 170 3.01 0.80 -18.36
N ARG A 171 2.99 -0.23 -19.23
CA ARG A 171 1.81 -0.56 -20.05
C ARG A 171 0.93 -1.57 -19.35
N GLY A 172 -0.40 -1.43 -19.45
CA GLY A 172 -1.37 -2.30 -18.76
C GLY A 172 -1.14 -3.79 -19.00
N LEU A 173 -0.92 -4.22 -20.25
CA LEU A 173 -0.64 -5.61 -20.57
C LEU A 173 0.67 -6.13 -19.95
N ALA A 174 1.71 -5.28 -19.93
CA ALA A 174 2.98 -5.62 -19.30
C ALA A 174 2.86 -5.68 -17.77
N ILE A 175 2.03 -4.82 -17.15
CA ILE A 175 1.70 -4.89 -15.71
C ILE A 175 1.02 -6.21 -15.40
N PHE A 176 0.01 -6.60 -16.20
CA PHE A 176 -0.71 -7.84 -16.03
C PHE A 176 0.22 -9.06 -16.14
N ALA A 177 1.02 -9.14 -17.21
CA ALA A 177 2.00 -10.22 -17.39
C ALA A 177 3.04 -10.26 -16.26
N SER A 178 3.53 -9.10 -15.81
CA SER A 178 4.45 -8.99 -14.68
C SER A 178 3.84 -9.51 -13.39
N ALA A 179 2.57 -9.18 -13.14
CA ALA A 179 1.86 -9.62 -11.95
C ALA A 179 1.63 -11.14 -11.92
N LEU A 180 1.39 -11.78 -13.08
CA LEU A 180 1.34 -13.25 -13.17
C LEU A 180 2.68 -13.88 -12.79
N VAL A 181 3.77 -13.38 -13.36
CA VAL A 181 5.13 -13.87 -13.06
C VAL A 181 5.48 -13.64 -11.58
N MET A 182 5.16 -12.47 -11.03
CA MET A 182 5.33 -12.19 -9.61
C MET A 182 4.51 -13.15 -8.74
N GLY A 183 3.25 -13.42 -9.11
CA GLY A 183 2.41 -14.40 -8.42
C GLY A 183 3.07 -15.77 -8.36
N ILE A 184 3.63 -16.24 -9.48
CA ILE A 184 4.34 -17.53 -9.54
C ILE A 184 5.56 -17.50 -8.62
N ALA A 185 6.35 -16.43 -8.65
CA ALA A 185 7.56 -16.30 -7.85
C ALA A 185 7.28 -16.29 -6.33
N VAL A 186 6.27 -15.52 -5.90
CA VAL A 186 5.90 -15.43 -4.48
C VAL A 186 5.32 -16.75 -3.98
N ASN A 187 4.44 -17.39 -4.77
CA ASN A 187 3.91 -18.71 -4.42
C ASN A 187 5.02 -19.78 -4.42
N GLY A 188 5.92 -19.76 -5.40
CA GLY A 188 7.06 -20.67 -5.48
C GLY A 188 7.98 -20.57 -4.26
N MET A 189 8.27 -19.35 -3.80
CA MET A 189 9.01 -19.13 -2.55
C MET A 189 8.27 -19.75 -1.35
N HIS A 190 6.97 -19.48 -1.23
CA HIS A 190 6.16 -19.99 -0.13
C HIS A 190 6.11 -21.52 -0.08
N PHE A 191 5.79 -22.16 -1.20
CA PHE A 191 5.70 -23.62 -1.27
C PHE A 191 7.06 -24.30 -1.11
N THR A 192 8.15 -23.67 -1.58
CA THR A 192 9.51 -24.14 -1.29
C THR A 192 9.80 -24.08 0.21
N GLY A 193 9.45 -22.98 0.87
CA GLY A 193 9.58 -22.84 2.33
C GLY A 193 8.74 -23.87 3.10
N MET A 194 7.51 -24.11 2.67
CA MET A 194 6.63 -25.15 3.23
C MET A 194 7.18 -26.56 3.02
N SER A 195 7.83 -26.84 1.89
CA SER A 195 8.45 -28.15 1.65
C SER A 195 9.62 -28.45 2.59
N ALA A 196 10.18 -27.43 3.26
CA ALA A 196 11.19 -27.62 4.29
C ALA A 196 10.62 -28.15 5.61
N LEU A 197 9.31 -28.05 5.81
CA LEU A 197 8.65 -28.35 7.07
C LEU A 197 8.47 -29.85 7.26
N SER A 198 8.79 -30.34 8.45
CA SER A 198 8.43 -31.67 8.92
C SER A 198 7.76 -31.57 10.29
N VAL A 199 6.61 -32.25 10.45
CA VAL A 199 5.78 -32.17 11.65
C VAL A 199 5.94 -33.46 12.46
N HIS A 200 6.48 -33.34 13.67
CA HIS A 200 6.55 -34.43 14.64
C HIS A 200 5.44 -34.26 15.68
N ARG A 201 4.44 -35.15 15.66
CA ARG A 201 3.30 -35.09 16.57
C ARG A 201 3.70 -35.55 17.98
N HIS A 202 3.14 -34.92 19.01
CA HIS A 202 3.23 -35.42 20.39
C HIS A 202 1.99 -36.25 20.71
N GLU A 203 2.16 -37.44 21.30
CA GLU A 203 1.05 -38.37 21.64
C GLU A 203 0.13 -37.85 22.75
N ARG A 204 0.56 -36.85 23.55
CA ARG A 204 -0.30 -36.19 24.54
C ARG A 204 -0.88 -34.91 23.98
N ALA A 205 -2.19 -34.91 23.75
CA ALA A 205 -2.96 -33.73 23.40
C ALA A 205 -3.04 -32.76 24.59
N GLY A 206 -2.14 -31.77 24.61
CA GLY A 206 -2.31 -30.57 25.43
C GLY A 206 -3.34 -29.62 24.80
N GLU A 207 -3.86 -28.68 25.59
CA GLU A 207 -4.73 -27.64 25.09
C GLU A 207 -3.91 -26.62 24.28
N VAL A 208 -4.18 -26.52 22.96
CA VAL A 208 -3.49 -25.57 22.09
C VAL A 208 -4.16 -24.20 22.22
N THR A 209 -3.47 -23.25 22.84
CA THR A 209 -3.91 -21.85 22.95
C THR A 209 -3.73 -21.10 21.63
N GLY A 210 -4.66 -20.22 21.29
CA GLY A 210 -4.59 -19.35 20.11
C GLY A 210 -5.92 -19.23 19.37
N ALA A 211 -5.96 -18.38 18.36
CA ALA A 211 -7.16 -18.19 17.55
C ALA A 211 -7.34 -19.36 16.57
N GLY A 212 -8.57 -19.84 16.42
CA GLY A 212 -8.89 -20.86 15.41
C GLY A 212 -8.91 -20.28 14.00
N VAL A 213 -8.75 -21.14 12.99
CA VAL A 213 -8.88 -20.76 11.57
C VAL A 213 -10.18 -19.99 11.30
N SER A 214 -11.32 -20.49 11.76
CA SER A 214 -12.63 -19.84 11.56
C SER A 214 -12.72 -18.44 12.19
N THR A 215 -12.07 -18.24 13.33
CA THR A 215 -12.02 -16.95 14.03
C THR A 215 -11.14 -15.92 13.31
N LEU A 216 -10.05 -16.36 12.68
CA LEU A 216 -9.13 -15.47 11.95
C LEU A 216 -9.52 -15.23 10.49
N LEU A 217 -10.22 -16.19 9.86
CA LEU A 217 -10.59 -16.10 8.46
C LEU A 217 -11.41 -14.83 8.19
N VAL A 218 -12.46 -14.58 8.96
CA VAL A 218 -13.35 -13.43 8.79
C VAL A 218 -12.60 -12.08 8.88
N PRO A 219 -11.88 -11.75 9.98
CA PRO A 219 -11.20 -10.46 10.08
C PRO A 219 -10.10 -10.29 9.04
N ILE A 220 -9.42 -11.36 8.63
CA ILE A 220 -8.36 -11.28 7.61
C ILE A 220 -8.95 -11.05 6.23
N VAL A 221 -10.01 -11.79 5.86
CA VAL A 221 -10.72 -11.57 4.59
C VAL A 221 -11.26 -10.14 4.52
N LEU A 222 -11.86 -9.64 5.62
CA LEU A 222 -12.31 -8.26 5.69
C LEU A 222 -11.14 -7.27 5.54
N ALA A 223 -10.04 -7.46 6.26
CA ALA A 223 -8.87 -6.59 6.15
C ALA A 223 -8.30 -6.54 4.72
N VAL A 224 -8.21 -7.69 4.05
CA VAL A 224 -7.79 -7.79 2.65
C VAL A 224 -8.79 -7.09 1.73
N LEU A 225 -10.09 -7.32 1.91
CA LEU A 225 -11.15 -6.70 1.12
C LEU A 225 -11.12 -5.17 1.27
N PHE A 226 -11.11 -4.65 2.49
CA PHE A 226 -11.02 -3.22 2.76
C PHE A 226 -9.73 -2.63 2.20
N GLY A 227 -8.60 -3.33 2.30
CA GLY A 227 -7.33 -2.93 1.71
C GLY A 227 -7.40 -2.81 0.19
N VAL A 228 -7.95 -3.84 -0.48
CA VAL A 228 -8.13 -3.86 -1.95
C VAL A 228 -9.10 -2.77 -2.40
N VAL A 229 -10.25 -2.64 -1.75
CA VAL A 229 -11.26 -1.61 -2.08
C VAL A 229 -10.68 -0.21 -1.85
N GLY A 230 -9.96 0.00 -0.75
CA GLY A 230 -9.27 1.27 -0.48
C GLY A 230 -8.21 1.60 -1.53
N LEU A 231 -7.43 0.61 -1.98
CA LEU A 231 -6.46 0.76 -3.07
C LEU A 231 -7.15 1.11 -4.39
N LEU A 232 -8.23 0.41 -4.74
CA LEU A 232 -9.02 0.70 -5.94
C LEU A 232 -9.62 2.10 -5.89
N TYR A 233 -10.21 2.48 -4.76
CA TYR A 233 -10.74 3.82 -4.55
C TYR A 233 -9.65 4.88 -4.70
N ALA A 234 -8.48 4.69 -4.09
CA ALA A 234 -7.36 5.61 -4.23
C ALA A 234 -6.88 5.74 -5.68
N LEU A 235 -6.90 4.63 -6.45
CA LEU A 235 -6.54 4.64 -7.88
C LEU A 235 -7.56 5.34 -8.76
N LEU A 236 -8.87 5.16 -8.46
CA LEU A 236 -9.98 5.78 -9.20
C LEU A 236 -10.15 7.27 -8.84
N ALA A 237 -9.97 7.63 -7.58
CA ALA A 237 -10.06 9.01 -7.10
C ALA A 237 -8.83 9.85 -7.49
N ALA A 238 -7.74 9.21 -7.93
CA ALA A 238 -6.55 9.93 -8.33
C ALA A 238 -6.78 10.63 -9.68
N PRO A 239 -6.65 11.98 -9.76
CA PRO A 239 -6.96 12.75 -10.96
C PRO A 239 -6.30 12.16 -12.20
N THR A 240 -7.07 11.98 -13.26
CA THR A 240 -6.57 11.53 -14.57
C THR A 240 -5.68 12.61 -15.18
N ASP A 241 -4.91 12.25 -16.21
CA ASP A 241 -4.08 13.24 -16.89
C ASP A 241 -4.93 14.31 -17.59
N ASP A 242 -6.16 13.96 -18.01
CA ASP A 242 -7.15 14.90 -18.55
C ASP A 242 -7.68 15.84 -17.47
N ASP A 243 -8.00 15.32 -16.27
CA ASP A 243 -8.41 16.17 -15.13
C ASP A 243 -7.32 17.16 -14.74
N ARG A 244 -6.06 16.73 -14.79
CA ARG A 244 -4.90 17.58 -14.49
C ARG A 244 -4.66 18.61 -15.59
N ALA A 245 -4.84 18.23 -16.86
CA ALA A 245 -4.74 19.15 -17.98
C ALA A 245 -5.85 20.21 -17.93
N ALA A 246 -7.09 19.80 -17.62
CA ALA A 246 -8.21 20.70 -17.40
C ALA A 246 -7.95 21.66 -16.23
N ALA A 247 -7.44 21.16 -15.09
CA ALA A 247 -7.09 22.00 -13.95
C ALA A 247 -5.99 23.02 -14.29
N ALA A 248 -4.92 22.59 -14.99
CA ALA A 248 -3.84 23.47 -15.42
C ALA A 248 -4.32 24.53 -16.43
N TYR A 249 -5.24 24.16 -17.32
CA TYR A 249 -5.89 25.10 -18.25
C TYR A 249 -6.73 26.15 -17.51
N LEU A 250 -7.54 25.72 -16.53
CA LEU A 250 -8.36 26.63 -15.72
C LEU A 250 -7.51 27.58 -14.88
N ASP A 251 -6.42 27.10 -14.28
CA ASP A 251 -5.48 27.95 -13.53
C ASP A 251 -4.77 28.96 -14.46
N GLY A 252 -4.36 28.52 -15.65
CA GLY A 252 -3.79 29.41 -16.67
C GLY A 252 -4.77 30.52 -17.08
N ARG A 253 -6.06 30.19 -17.21
CA ARG A 253 -7.11 31.17 -17.51
C ARG A 253 -7.35 32.14 -16.36
N ARG A 254 -7.35 31.68 -15.10
CA ARG A 254 -7.50 32.54 -13.91
C ARG A 254 -6.36 33.54 -13.78
N LEU A 255 -5.12 33.14 -14.09
CA LEU A 255 -3.95 34.03 -14.07
C LEU A 255 -3.94 35.02 -15.25
N ALA A 256 -4.54 34.63 -16.38
CA ALA A 256 -4.66 35.47 -17.58
C ALA A 256 -5.85 36.44 -17.51
N GLU A 257 -6.80 36.24 -16.59
CA GLU A 257 -7.91 37.14 -16.38
C GLU A 257 -7.37 38.44 -15.77
N PRO A 258 -7.48 39.60 -16.46
CA PRO A 258 -7.00 40.86 -15.90
C PRO A 258 -7.73 41.12 -14.59
N ALA A 259 -6.97 41.52 -13.56
CA ALA A 259 -7.53 41.89 -12.26
C ALA A 259 -8.77 42.78 -12.49
N PRO A 260 -9.89 42.55 -11.78
CA PRO A 260 -11.11 43.29 -12.00
C PRO A 260 -10.76 44.78 -12.00
N SER A 261 -10.92 45.42 -13.15
CA SER A 261 -10.58 46.83 -13.31
C SER A 261 -11.31 47.56 -12.21
N THR A 262 -10.58 48.15 -11.27
CA THR A 262 -11.14 49.07 -10.28
C THR A 262 -12.06 49.99 -11.07
N PRO A 263 -13.38 50.02 -10.80
CA PRO A 263 -14.29 50.75 -11.67
C PRO A 263 -13.76 52.17 -11.78
N THR A 264 -13.21 52.50 -12.95
CA THR A 264 -12.73 53.85 -13.20
C THR A 264 -13.98 54.68 -13.12
N ALA A 265 -14.09 55.49 -12.07
CA ALA A 265 -15.27 56.31 -11.85
C ALA A 265 -15.54 57.03 -13.17
N ALA A 266 -16.71 56.75 -13.77
CA ALA A 266 -17.10 57.34 -15.04
C ALA A 266 -16.83 58.85 -14.96
N PRO A 267 -16.18 59.46 -15.98
CA PRO A 267 -15.97 60.89 -15.98
C PRO A 267 -17.33 61.55 -15.78
N ASP A 268 -17.47 62.33 -14.70
CA ASP A 268 -18.72 63.02 -14.36
C ASP A 268 -19.07 63.93 -15.54
N PRO A 269 -20.06 63.56 -16.39
CA PRO A 269 -20.24 64.24 -17.66
C PRO A 269 -20.75 65.67 -17.48
N VAL A 270 -21.12 66.06 -16.25
CA VAL A 270 -21.76 67.34 -15.94
C VAL A 270 -21.12 68.05 -14.73
N GLY A 271 -20.05 67.51 -14.14
CA GLY A 271 -19.36 68.12 -12.98
C GLY A 271 -20.24 68.28 -11.73
N LEU A 272 -21.32 67.50 -11.60
CA LEU A 272 -22.29 67.60 -10.52
C LEU A 272 -21.74 67.15 -9.17
N ARG A 273 -20.71 66.29 -9.15
CA ARG A 273 -20.06 65.84 -7.91
C ARG A 273 -19.28 66.93 -7.20
N ALA A 274 -18.80 67.95 -7.91
CA ALA A 274 -18.10 69.08 -7.31
C ALA A 274 -19.05 70.13 -6.67
N ARG A 275 -20.36 69.99 -6.87
CA ARG A 275 -21.37 70.95 -6.39
C ARG A 275 -22.35 70.41 -5.36
N SER A 276 -22.16 69.19 -4.84
CA SER A 276 -23.00 68.74 -3.72
C SER A 276 -22.56 69.42 -2.43
N THR A 277 -23.27 70.48 -2.05
CA THR A 277 -23.20 71.09 -0.71
C THR A 277 -23.95 70.25 0.34
N LEU A 278 -24.45 69.07 -0.02
CA LEU A 278 -24.98 68.09 0.93
C LEU A 278 -23.79 67.47 1.67
N GLY A 279 -23.68 67.82 2.96
CA GLY A 279 -22.60 67.40 3.83
C GLY A 279 -22.34 65.89 3.75
N GLN A 280 -21.06 65.52 3.79
CA GLN A 280 -20.68 64.12 3.89
C GLN A 280 -21.32 63.49 5.14
N PRO A 281 -21.89 62.28 5.04
CA PRO A 281 -22.36 61.56 6.21
C PRO A 281 -21.19 61.37 7.19
N GLY A 282 -21.28 61.97 8.38
CA GLY A 282 -20.28 61.84 9.44
C GLY A 282 -19.53 63.12 9.83
N THR A 283 -19.77 64.27 9.20
CA THR A 283 -19.22 65.55 9.68
C THR A 283 -20.07 66.09 10.85
N PRO A 284 -19.51 66.25 12.07
CA PRO A 284 -20.24 66.80 13.21
C PRO A 284 -20.67 68.25 12.96
N PHE A 285 -21.93 68.57 13.27
CA PHE A 285 -22.41 69.96 13.24
C PHE A 285 -21.68 70.79 14.31
N PRO A 286 -21.12 71.97 14.01
CA PRO A 286 -20.48 72.80 15.03
C PRO A 286 -21.53 73.31 16.04
N SER A 287 -21.52 72.79 17.26
CA SER A 287 -22.37 73.27 18.36
C SER A 287 -21.83 74.61 18.86
N ARG A 288 -22.51 75.70 18.52
CA ARG A 288 -22.14 77.06 18.90
C ARG A 288 -22.70 77.40 20.29
N ARG A 289 -22.05 76.94 21.37
CA ARG A 289 -22.23 77.44 22.75
C ARG A 289 -21.04 76.98 23.59
N ASP A 290 -20.07 77.88 23.78
CA ASP A 290 -19.15 77.92 24.92
C ASP A 290 -18.45 79.28 24.90
N THR A 291 -19.12 80.29 25.46
CA THR A 291 -18.50 81.56 25.86
C THR A 291 -18.56 81.61 27.39
N PRO A 292 -17.42 81.56 28.11
CA PRO A 292 -17.43 81.81 29.55
C PRO A 292 -17.42 83.32 29.81
N PRO A 293 -18.30 83.87 30.66
CA PRO A 293 -18.15 85.24 31.16
C PRO A 293 -17.11 85.29 32.29
N ARG A 294 -16.33 86.38 32.27
CA ARG A 294 -15.48 86.87 33.37
C ARG A 294 -16.33 87.53 34.45
#